data_AF-A0A521Y8E2-F1
#
_entry.id   AF-A0A521Y8E2-F1
#
_cell.length_a   1.000
_cell.length_b   1.000
_cell.length_c   1.000
_cell.angle_alpha   90.00
_cell.angle_beta   90.00
_cell.angle_gamma   90.00
#
_symmetry.space_group_name_H-M   'P 1'
#
loop_
_entity.id
_entity.type
_entity.pdbx_description
1 polymer ?
#
loop_
_entity_poly.entity_id
_entity_poly.type
_entity_poly.pdbx_seq_one_letter_code
_entity_poly.pdbx_strand_id
1 'polypeptide(L)'
;MPDREQLLEAFAAGSLLRPDATYMDVVDVIRGVASACGADVPLGDHARAIAGRVREARHIVLVLADGLGVDAVDRLARNTWLRRRMLRAIRAPFPATTPVAITSLATGEYPAQHAILGWWTHLPLIEAPVTVFAHQRAADGRDLKELGVAAETLLTAPLLLPRITRDSAVIMPSAIIDSVFTRWMSGAARRIAYHRQAEMVTTTVQRVREAAGPTFTYLYTAMPDTVAHEAGINSAAASAVIDTLDTHLEAIERALEDVSGG
;
A
#
# COMPACT_ATOMS: atom_id res chain seq x y z
N MET A 1 -9.01 12.92 -34.35
CA MET A 1 -9.88 13.23 -33.20
C MET A 1 -9.02 13.84 -32.11
N PRO A 2 -9.35 15.02 -31.55
CA PRO A 2 -8.55 15.63 -30.49
C PRO A 2 -8.46 14.72 -29.25
N ASP A 3 -7.33 14.77 -28.53
CA ASP A 3 -7.08 13.92 -27.34
C ASP A 3 -8.17 14.03 -26.28
N ARG A 4 -8.76 15.23 -26.12
CA ARG A 4 -9.89 15.46 -25.22
C ARG A 4 -11.12 14.65 -25.60
N GLU A 5 -11.45 14.57 -26.89
CA GLU A 5 -12.63 13.86 -27.37
C GLU A 5 -12.43 12.34 -27.23
N GLN A 6 -11.22 11.85 -27.55
CA GLN A 6 -10.81 10.46 -27.27
C GLN A 6 -10.95 10.08 -25.79
N LEU A 7 -10.50 10.94 -24.87
CA LEU A 7 -10.64 10.70 -23.43
C LEU A 7 -12.10 10.70 -22.99
N LEU A 8 -12.90 11.65 -23.48
CA LEU A 8 -14.33 11.72 -23.15
C LEU A 8 -15.10 10.50 -23.66
N GLU A 9 -14.80 10.03 -24.86
CA GLU A 9 -15.35 8.79 -25.41
C GLU A 9 -14.91 7.57 -24.62
N ALA A 10 -13.64 7.48 -24.22
CA ALA A 10 -13.14 6.39 -23.40
C ALA A 10 -13.82 6.34 -22.01
N PHE A 11 -14.08 7.49 -21.39
CA PHE A 11 -14.88 7.56 -20.17
C PHE A 11 -16.34 7.17 -20.41
N ALA A 12 -16.94 7.59 -21.53
CA ALA A 12 -18.33 7.26 -21.87
C ALA A 12 -18.50 5.76 -22.18
N ALA A 13 -17.50 5.15 -22.81
CA ALA A 13 -17.44 3.73 -23.13
C ALA A 13 -17.06 2.85 -21.92
N GLY A 14 -16.63 3.45 -20.81
CA GLY A 14 -16.19 2.74 -19.60
C GLY A 14 -14.81 2.08 -19.73
N SER A 15 -14.05 2.36 -20.79
CA SER A 15 -12.67 1.88 -20.92
C SER A 15 -11.69 2.65 -20.03
N LEU A 16 -12.07 3.86 -19.60
CA LEU A 16 -11.41 4.61 -18.53
C LEU A 16 -12.40 4.92 -17.40
N LEU A 17 -11.88 5.00 -16.18
CA LEU A 17 -12.64 5.36 -15.00
C LEU A 17 -12.38 6.82 -14.62
N ARG A 18 -13.43 7.62 -14.46
CA ARG A 18 -13.31 8.99 -13.91
C ARG A 18 -13.01 8.92 -12.41
N PRO A 19 -12.18 9.82 -11.86
CA PRO A 19 -12.13 10.01 -10.41
C PRO A 19 -13.54 10.25 -9.86
N ASP A 20 -13.90 9.53 -8.81
CA ASP A 20 -15.24 9.59 -8.23
C ASP A 20 -15.15 9.32 -6.73
N ALA A 21 -15.38 10.36 -5.94
CA ALA A 21 -15.31 10.30 -4.48
C ALA A 21 -16.47 9.51 -3.86
N THR A 22 -17.46 9.09 -4.65
CA THR A 22 -18.55 8.21 -4.18
C THR A 22 -18.12 6.75 -4.09
N TYR A 23 -16.95 6.39 -4.62
CA TYR A 23 -16.36 5.07 -4.49
C TYR A 23 -15.29 5.07 -3.41
N MET A 24 -15.20 3.97 -2.66
CA MET A 24 -14.15 3.80 -1.67
C MET A 24 -12.80 3.68 -2.36
N ASP A 25 -11.81 4.38 -1.83
CA ASP A 25 -10.43 4.38 -2.32
C ASP A 25 -9.41 3.96 -1.25
N VAL A 26 -8.14 3.96 -1.63
CA VAL A 26 -7.03 3.60 -0.73
C VAL A 26 -6.87 4.56 0.46
N VAL A 27 -7.22 5.84 0.28
CA VAL A 27 -7.13 6.87 1.32
C VAL A 27 -8.22 6.63 2.36
N ASP A 28 -9.43 6.27 1.93
CA ASP A 28 -10.51 5.83 2.82
C ASP A 28 -10.08 4.63 3.69
N VAL A 29 -9.45 3.62 3.06
CA VAL A 29 -8.94 2.42 3.75
C VAL A 29 -8.01 2.80 4.90
N ILE A 30 -6.96 3.57 4.61
CA ILE A 30 -5.98 3.89 5.64
C ILE A 30 -6.53 4.85 6.68
N ARG A 31 -7.38 5.83 6.32
CA ARG A 31 -8.02 6.72 7.30
C ARG A 31 -8.92 5.93 8.25
N GLY A 32 -9.71 4.99 7.73
CA GLY A 32 -10.54 4.12 8.56
C GLY A 32 -9.71 3.22 9.50
N VAL A 33 -8.65 2.61 8.98
CA VAL A 33 -7.73 1.78 9.78
C VAL A 33 -7.00 2.61 10.84
N ALA A 34 -6.47 3.78 10.49
CA ALA A 34 -5.77 4.65 11.43
C ALA A 34 -6.70 5.17 12.52
N SER A 35 -7.94 5.53 12.19
CA SER A 35 -8.95 5.90 13.18
C SER A 35 -9.28 4.76 14.14
N ALA A 36 -9.45 3.54 13.64
CA ALA A 36 -9.59 2.35 14.48
C ALA A 36 -8.36 2.07 15.36
N CYS A 37 -7.20 2.59 14.96
CA CYS A 37 -5.97 2.57 15.74
C CYS A 37 -5.74 3.84 16.58
N GLY A 38 -6.77 4.67 16.78
CA GLY A 38 -6.73 5.83 17.68
C GLY A 38 -6.20 7.14 17.09
N ALA A 39 -5.88 7.18 15.78
CA ALA A 39 -5.48 8.42 15.14
C ALA A 39 -6.68 9.34 14.89
N ASP A 40 -6.54 10.62 15.23
CA ASP A 40 -7.47 11.65 14.80
C ASP A 40 -7.21 11.95 13.33
N VAL A 41 -8.15 11.62 12.43
CA VAL A 41 -8.04 11.81 10.97
C VAL A 41 -9.39 12.20 10.37
N PRO A 42 -9.42 12.84 9.19
CA PRO A 42 -10.68 13.10 8.49
C PRO A 42 -11.43 11.80 8.20
N LEU A 43 -12.72 11.75 8.52
CA LEU A 43 -13.57 10.59 8.31
C LEU A 43 -14.76 10.92 7.42
N GLY A 44 -14.72 10.42 6.19
CA GLY A 44 -15.90 10.25 5.33
C GLY A 44 -16.68 8.98 5.69
N ASP A 45 -17.79 8.73 5.00
CA ASP A 45 -18.65 7.57 5.28
C ASP A 45 -17.94 6.24 5.01
N HIS A 46 -17.11 6.16 3.97
CA HIS A 46 -16.29 4.98 3.69
C HIS A 46 -15.29 4.69 4.80
N ALA A 47 -14.50 5.68 5.21
CA ALA A 47 -13.54 5.55 6.29
C ALA A 47 -14.23 5.15 7.62
N ARG A 48 -15.40 5.72 7.93
CA ARG A 48 -16.23 5.30 9.08
C ARG A 48 -16.64 3.83 9.00
N ALA A 49 -17.08 3.37 7.82
CA ALA A 49 -17.49 1.98 7.62
C ALA A 49 -16.31 1.00 7.80
N ILE A 50 -15.11 1.37 7.35
CA ILE A 50 -13.89 0.58 7.58
C ILE A 50 -13.54 0.57 9.06
N ALA A 51 -13.49 1.73 9.71
CA ALA A 51 -13.19 1.83 11.13
C ALA A 51 -14.14 0.97 11.98
N GLY A 52 -15.45 1.02 11.70
CA GLY A 52 -16.45 0.22 12.39
C GLY A 52 -16.25 -1.31 12.28
N ARG A 53 -15.61 -1.79 11.21
CA ARG A 53 -15.31 -3.22 11.00
C ARG A 53 -14.10 -3.71 11.77
N VAL A 54 -13.10 -2.84 11.99
CA VAL A 54 -11.80 -3.24 12.54
C VAL A 54 -11.50 -2.65 13.92
N ARG A 55 -12.33 -1.72 14.43
CA ARG A 55 -12.09 -1.04 15.71
C ARG A 55 -12.00 -1.97 16.91
N GLU A 56 -12.76 -3.06 16.93
CA GLU A 56 -12.77 -4.02 18.03
C GLU A 56 -11.62 -5.03 17.93
N ALA A 57 -11.00 -5.18 16.76
CA ALA A 57 -9.86 -6.05 16.58
C ALA A 57 -8.69 -5.51 17.41
N ARG A 58 -8.06 -6.38 18.20
CA ARG A 58 -6.88 -6.04 19.02
C ARG A 58 -5.64 -5.85 18.15
N HIS A 59 -5.52 -6.64 17.09
CA HIS A 59 -4.38 -6.63 16.17
C HIS A 59 -4.90 -6.37 14.76
N ILE A 60 -4.42 -5.28 14.12
CA ILE A 60 -4.79 -4.97 12.74
C ILE A 60 -3.55 -5.13 11.86
N VAL A 61 -3.66 -6.01 10.86
CA VAL A 61 -2.64 -6.19 9.82
C VAL A 61 -3.21 -5.65 8.51
N LEU A 62 -2.68 -4.53 8.04
CA LEU A 62 -2.98 -4.00 6.71
C LEU A 62 -1.96 -4.55 5.72
N VAL A 63 -2.42 -5.40 4.80
CA VAL A 63 -1.57 -5.97 3.74
C VAL A 63 -1.75 -5.18 2.45
N LEU A 64 -0.65 -4.63 1.92
CA LEU A 64 -0.58 -4.12 0.56
C LEU A 64 0.17 -5.12 -0.32
N ALA A 65 -0.57 -5.76 -1.23
CA ALA A 65 -0.01 -6.57 -2.30
C ALA A 65 0.07 -5.73 -3.58
N ASP A 66 1.28 -5.39 -3.99
CA ASP A 66 1.53 -4.51 -5.12
C ASP A 66 1.01 -5.11 -6.42
N GLY A 67 0.31 -4.32 -7.24
CA GLY A 67 -0.26 -4.79 -8.51
C GLY A 67 -1.41 -5.80 -8.41
N LEU A 68 -1.90 -6.13 -7.20
CA LEU A 68 -3.04 -7.05 -7.04
C LEU A 68 -4.38 -6.35 -7.34
N GLY A 69 -4.80 -6.41 -8.60
CA GLY A 69 -6.09 -5.87 -9.07
C GLY A 69 -7.28 -6.82 -8.85
N VAL A 70 -8.49 -6.26 -8.91
CA VAL A 70 -9.75 -7.02 -8.79
C VAL A 70 -9.88 -8.10 -9.87
N ASP A 71 -9.49 -7.81 -11.11
CA ASP A 71 -9.54 -8.77 -12.21
C ASP A 71 -8.65 -10.00 -11.96
N ALA A 72 -7.50 -9.81 -11.30
CA ALA A 72 -6.60 -10.89 -10.93
C ALA A 72 -7.23 -11.75 -9.82
N VAL A 73 -7.83 -11.12 -8.81
CA VAL A 73 -8.59 -11.83 -7.78
C VAL A 73 -9.76 -12.57 -8.39
N ASP A 74 -10.54 -11.97 -9.28
CA ASP A 74 -11.76 -12.57 -9.85
C ASP A 74 -11.52 -13.85 -10.64
N ARG A 75 -10.33 -14.02 -11.19
CA ARG A 75 -9.88 -15.21 -11.94
C ARG A 75 -9.50 -16.39 -11.06
N LEU A 76 -9.26 -16.16 -9.77
CA LEU A 76 -8.99 -17.25 -8.83
C LEU A 76 -10.21 -18.17 -8.68
N ALA A 77 -9.94 -19.45 -8.38
CA ALA A 77 -10.99 -20.41 -8.09
C ALA A 77 -11.84 -19.94 -6.91
N ARG A 78 -13.18 -20.08 -6.99
CA ARG A 78 -14.14 -19.50 -6.02
C ARG A 78 -13.93 -19.94 -4.57
N ASN A 79 -13.24 -21.05 -4.34
CA ASN A 79 -12.93 -21.60 -3.01
C ASN A 79 -11.61 -21.10 -2.42
N THR A 80 -10.83 -20.28 -3.14
CA THR A 80 -9.61 -19.63 -2.62
C THR A 80 -9.93 -18.64 -1.51
N TRP A 81 -8.93 -18.29 -0.71
CA TRP A 81 -9.12 -17.43 0.46
C TRP A 81 -9.53 -16.01 0.08
N LEU A 82 -8.82 -15.38 -0.85
CA LEU A 82 -9.08 -14.04 -1.39
C LEU A 82 -10.48 -13.96 -1.98
N ARG A 83 -10.92 -14.95 -2.76
CA ARG A 83 -12.29 -14.97 -3.31
C ARG A 83 -13.35 -15.03 -2.23
N ARG A 84 -13.15 -15.85 -1.18
CA ARG A 84 -14.11 -16.01 -0.08
C ARG A 84 -14.12 -14.82 0.89
N ARG A 85 -13.00 -14.11 1.02
CA ARG A 85 -12.83 -12.96 1.93
C ARG A 85 -12.99 -11.60 1.25
N MET A 86 -13.13 -11.55 -0.07
CA MET A 86 -13.35 -10.30 -0.80
C MET A 86 -14.68 -9.64 -0.38
N LEU A 87 -14.59 -8.50 0.29
CA LEU A 87 -15.76 -7.74 0.75
C LEU A 87 -16.25 -6.74 -0.30
N ARG A 88 -15.31 -6.08 -0.99
CA ARG A 88 -15.60 -5.09 -2.04
C ARG A 88 -14.36 -4.77 -2.87
N ALA A 89 -14.60 -4.24 -4.07
CA ALA A 89 -13.59 -3.49 -4.81
C ALA A 89 -13.43 -2.06 -4.24
N ILE A 90 -12.19 -1.55 -4.31
CA ILE A 90 -11.83 -0.16 -4.03
C ILE A 90 -11.11 0.43 -5.25
N ARG A 91 -11.01 1.76 -5.30
CA ARG A 91 -10.28 2.47 -6.36
C ARG A 91 -8.85 2.75 -5.94
N ALA A 92 -7.93 2.52 -6.88
CA ALA A 92 -6.57 3.04 -6.77
C ALA A 92 -6.58 4.58 -6.88
N PRO A 93 -5.58 5.26 -6.29
CA PRO A 93 -5.41 6.68 -6.51
C PRO A 93 -5.02 6.94 -7.97
N PHE A 94 -5.18 8.19 -8.41
CA PHE A 94 -4.69 8.62 -9.72
C PHE A 94 -3.45 9.50 -9.56
N PRO A 95 -2.34 9.20 -10.27
CA PRO A 95 -2.12 8.01 -11.11
C PRO A 95 -1.99 6.70 -10.31
N ALA A 96 -2.44 5.59 -10.87
CA ALA A 96 -2.43 4.27 -10.23
C ALA A 96 -1.02 3.65 -10.28
N THR A 97 -0.10 4.19 -9.49
CA THR A 97 1.29 3.73 -9.41
C THR A 97 1.69 3.48 -7.96
N THR A 98 2.65 2.57 -7.75
CA THR A 98 3.18 2.23 -6.41
C THR A 98 3.59 3.47 -5.60
N PRO A 99 4.35 4.44 -6.15
CA PRO A 99 4.76 5.60 -5.36
C PRO A 99 3.58 6.45 -4.88
N VAL A 100 2.56 6.59 -5.73
CA VAL A 100 1.35 7.36 -5.39
C VAL A 100 0.56 6.62 -4.30
N ALA A 101 0.27 5.34 -4.50
CA ALA A 101 -0.53 4.55 -3.57
C ALA A 101 0.13 4.40 -2.19
N ILE A 102 1.41 4.08 -2.15
CA ILE A 102 2.12 3.93 -0.88
C ILE A 102 2.29 5.28 -0.18
N THR A 103 2.51 6.39 -0.89
CA THR A 103 2.56 7.70 -0.25
C THR A 103 1.19 8.12 0.30
N SER A 104 0.11 7.84 -0.43
CA SER A 104 -1.26 8.06 0.08
C SER A 104 -1.54 7.22 1.32
N LEU A 105 -1.05 5.98 1.38
CA LEU A 105 -1.13 5.13 2.58
C LEU A 105 -0.25 5.65 3.73
N ALA A 106 0.96 6.15 3.45
CA ALA A 106 1.87 6.66 4.47
C ALA A 106 1.38 7.94 5.15
N THR A 107 0.61 8.75 4.41
CA THR A 107 0.19 10.10 4.83
C THR A 107 -1.30 10.18 5.19
N GLY A 108 -2.11 9.28 4.63
CA GLY A 108 -3.56 9.42 4.66
C GLY A 108 -4.06 10.61 3.83
N GLU A 109 -3.27 11.08 2.86
CA GLU A 109 -3.60 12.22 2.01
C GLU A 109 -3.72 11.81 0.54
N TYR A 110 -4.44 12.62 -0.24
CA TYR A 110 -4.58 12.42 -1.68
C TYR A 110 -3.31 12.84 -2.45
N PRO A 111 -3.10 12.35 -3.69
CA PRO A 111 -1.92 12.68 -4.49
C PRO A 111 -1.69 14.17 -4.69
N ALA A 112 -2.77 14.94 -4.85
CA ALA A 112 -2.72 16.39 -4.97
C ALA A 112 -2.20 17.12 -3.72
N GLN A 113 -2.24 16.47 -2.54
CA GLN A 113 -1.81 17.03 -1.27
C GLN A 113 -0.37 16.62 -0.93
N HIS A 114 0.00 15.36 -1.16
CA HIS A 114 1.35 14.87 -0.86
C HIS A 114 2.36 15.04 -2.01
N ALA A 115 1.92 15.54 -3.18
CA ALA A 115 2.74 15.93 -4.32
C ALA A 115 3.61 14.83 -4.98
N ILE A 116 3.43 13.56 -4.58
CA ILE A 116 4.07 12.41 -5.24
C ILE A 116 3.10 11.89 -6.29
N LEU A 117 3.38 12.20 -7.56
CA LEU A 117 2.45 11.95 -8.68
C LEU A 117 2.84 10.75 -9.56
N GLY A 118 3.94 10.07 -9.24
CA GLY A 118 4.40 8.89 -9.96
C GLY A 118 5.82 8.50 -9.60
N TRP A 119 6.42 7.61 -10.41
CA TRP A 119 7.82 7.20 -10.29
C TRP A 119 8.80 8.34 -10.51
N TRP A 120 8.45 9.28 -11.38
CA TRP A 120 9.25 10.47 -11.66
C TRP A 120 8.49 11.73 -11.27
N THR A 121 9.12 12.57 -10.48
CA THR A 121 8.61 13.89 -10.11
C THR A 121 9.64 14.93 -10.48
N HIS A 122 9.26 16.00 -11.17
CA HIS A 122 10.18 17.10 -11.44
C HIS A 122 10.48 17.85 -10.15
N LEU A 123 11.75 17.94 -9.75
CA LEU A 123 12.19 18.72 -8.59
C LEU A 123 12.80 20.05 -9.06
N PRO A 124 12.12 21.20 -8.85
CA PRO A 124 12.62 22.51 -9.25
C PRO A 124 14.00 22.85 -8.67
N LEU A 125 14.30 22.39 -7.45
CA LEU A 125 15.56 22.68 -6.75
C LEU A 125 16.81 22.27 -7.53
N ILE A 126 16.71 21.24 -8.38
CA ILE A 126 17.81 20.74 -9.22
C ILE A 126 17.44 20.68 -10.70
N GLU A 127 16.29 21.28 -11.07
CA GLU A 127 15.73 21.32 -12.43
C GLU A 127 15.75 19.96 -13.16
N ALA A 128 15.40 18.88 -12.45
CA ALA A 128 15.47 17.52 -12.99
C ALA A 128 14.36 16.60 -12.45
N PRO A 129 13.96 15.57 -13.22
CA PRO A 129 13.12 14.51 -12.70
C PRO A 129 13.86 13.66 -11.66
N VAL A 130 13.17 13.29 -10.59
CA VAL A 130 13.70 12.47 -9.50
C VAL A 130 12.81 11.27 -9.22
N THR A 131 13.42 10.18 -8.75
CA THR A 131 12.75 8.99 -8.22
C THR A 131 12.70 9.11 -6.69
N VAL A 132 11.53 9.48 -6.15
CA VAL A 132 11.37 9.77 -4.72
C VAL A 132 11.66 8.54 -3.85
N PHE A 133 11.25 7.35 -4.31
CA PHE A 133 11.42 6.10 -3.58
C PHE A 133 12.90 5.67 -3.49
N ALA A 134 13.63 5.83 -4.59
CA ALA A 134 15.07 5.52 -4.64
C ALA A 134 15.93 6.68 -4.12
N HIS A 135 15.37 7.87 -3.93
CA HIS A 135 16.09 9.10 -3.59
C HIS A 135 17.22 9.40 -4.58
N GLN A 136 16.90 9.28 -5.88
CA GLN A 136 17.86 9.47 -6.96
C GLN A 136 17.33 10.45 -8.02
N ARG A 137 18.25 11.08 -8.75
CA ARG A 137 17.91 11.78 -9.98
C ARG A 137 17.60 10.73 -11.05
N ALA A 138 16.47 10.88 -11.74
CA ALA A 138 15.97 9.88 -12.68
C ALA A 138 16.85 9.75 -13.94
N ALA A 139 17.56 10.81 -14.33
CA ALA A 139 18.36 10.84 -15.54
C ALA A 139 19.61 9.94 -15.48
N ASP A 140 20.23 9.80 -14.31
CA ASP A 140 21.53 9.15 -14.15
C ASP A 140 21.70 8.33 -12.86
N GLY A 141 20.64 8.20 -12.05
CA GLY A 141 20.66 7.41 -10.82
C GLY A 141 21.50 8.02 -9.69
N ARG A 142 21.95 9.27 -9.81
CA ARG A 142 22.76 9.92 -8.78
C ARG A 142 21.95 10.15 -7.52
N ASP A 143 22.51 9.82 -6.35
CA ASP A 143 21.85 10.05 -5.05
C ASP A 143 21.58 11.54 -4.86
N LEU A 144 20.34 11.87 -4.53
CA LEU A 144 19.90 13.25 -4.32
C LEU A 144 20.59 13.90 -3.11
N LYS A 145 21.08 13.12 -2.14
CA LYS A 145 21.87 13.62 -1.01
C LYS A 145 23.19 14.22 -1.48
N GLU A 146 23.83 13.64 -2.50
CA GLU A 146 25.05 14.20 -3.11
C GLU A 146 24.78 15.50 -3.86
N LEU A 147 23.52 15.72 -4.25
CA LEU A 147 23.04 16.93 -4.90
C LEU A 147 22.49 17.95 -3.91
N GLY A 148 22.67 17.73 -2.60
CA GLY A 148 22.21 18.63 -1.54
C GLY A 148 20.71 18.61 -1.28
N VAL A 149 20.00 17.59 -1.78
CA VAL A 149 18.56 17.44 -1.58
C VAL A 149 18.32 16.43 -0.46
N ALA A 150 17.68 16.89 0.61
CA ALA A 150 17.27 16.04 1.72
C ALA A 150 15.90 15.39 1.44
N ALA A 151 15.64 14.22 2.02
CA ALA A 151 14.39 13.50 1.84
C ALA A 151 13.16 14.33 2.26
N GLU A 152 13.31 15.11 3.32
CA GLU A 152 12.32 16.02 3.89
C GLU A 152 11.92 17.14 2.93
N THR A 153 12.77 17.46 1.93
CA THR A 153 12.44 18.42 0.87
C THR A 153 11.43 17.84 -0.12
N LEU A 154 11.43 16.52 -0.28
CA LEU A 154 10.53 15.79 -1.18
C LEU A 154 9.29 15.27 -0.45
N LEU A 155 9.46 14.91 0.82
CA LEU A 155 8.49 14.17 1.62
C LEU A 155 7.93 15.07 2.73
N THR A 156 7.21 16.11 2.33
CA THR A 156 6.73 17.19 3.20
C THR A 156 5.40 16.89 3.89
N ALA A 157 4.65 15.90 3.38
CA ALA A 157 3.35 15.55 3.92
C ALA A 157 3.49 14.93 5.33
N PRO A 158 2.61 15.28 6.29
CA PRO A 158 2.61 14.66 7.61
C PRO A 158 2.39 13.14 7.52
N LEU A 159 3.16 12.41 8.32
CA LEU A 159 3.04 10.96 8.40
C LEU A 159 1.85 10.53 9.25
N LEU A 160 1.22 9.43 8.84
CA LEU A 160 0.09 8.86 9.55
C LEU A 160 0.51 7.93 10.68
N LEU A 161 1.56 7.12 10.49
CA LEU A 161 2.03 6.16 11.51
C LEU A 161 2.29 6.79 12.89
N PRO A 162 2.94 7.97 13.01
CA PRO A 162 3.15 8.62 14.32
C PRO A 162 1.87 9.03 15.05
N ARG A 163 0.72 9.09 14.36
CA ARG A 163 -0.58 9.44 14.94
C ARG A 163 -1.33 8.22 15.46
N ILE A 164 -0.88 7.00 15.15
CA ILE A 164 -1.48 5.75 15.61
C ILE A 164 -1.06 5.50 17.06
N THR A 165 -2.02 5.15 17.92
CA THR A 165 -1.76 4.89 19.35
C THR A 165 -1.37 3.45 19.65
N ARG A 166 -1.59 2.53 18.70
CA ARG A 166 -1.20 1.12 18.80
C ARG A 166 0.28 0.93 18.51
N ASP A 167 0.86 -0.12 19.10
CA ASP A 167 2.24 -0.51 18.83
C ASP A 167 2.39 -0.89 17.34
N SER A 168 3.16 -0.08 16.61
CA SER A 168 3.17 -0.07 15.14
C SER A 168 4.44 -0.68 14.56
N ALA A 169 4.28 -1.49 13.52
CA ALA A 169 5.40 -2.05 12.76
C ALA A 169 5.12 -2.03 11.26
N VAL A 170 6.19 -1.95 10.46
CA VAL A 170 6.16 -2.24 9.03
C VAL A 170 6.91 -3.54 8.77
N ILE A 171 6.34 -4.41 7.94
CA ILE A 171 6.95 -5.64 7.46
C ILE A 171 7.12 -5.50 5.94
N MET A 172 8.35 -5.50 5.44
CA MET A 172 8.65 -5.26 4.01
C MET A 172 9.86 -6.09 3.55
N PRO A 173 10.08 -6.26 2.23
CA PRO A 173 11.28 -6.92 1.71
C PRO A 173 12.56 -6.27 2.23
N SER A 174 13.52 -7.10 2.64
CA SER A 174 14.85 -6.67 3.11
C SER A 174 15.58 -5.73 2.14
N ALA A 175 15.35 -5.86 0.84
CA ALA A 175 15.96 -5.01 -0.18
C ALA A 175 15.52 -3.52 -0.09
N ILE A 176 14.34 -3.24 0.47
CA ILE A 176 13.78 -1.87 0.52
C ILE A 176 13.49 -1.37 1.94
N ILE A 177 13.58 -2.23 2.96
CA ILE A 177 13.21 -1.91 4.34
C ILE A 177 13.96 -0.69 4.93
N ASP A 178 15.20 -0.45 4.51
CA ASP A 178 16.01 0.70 4.95
C ASP A 178 16.24 1.74 3.83
N SER A 179 15.43 1.70 2.77
CA SER A 179 15.39 2.77 1.76
C SER A 179 15.06 4.11 2.42
N VAL A 180 15.44 5.22 1.76
CA VAL A 180 15.12 6.57 2.24
C VAL A 180 13.62 6.73 2.47
N PHE A 181 12.81 6.28 1.52
CA PHE A 181 11.37 6.36 1.62
C PHE A 181 10.81 5.47 2.75
N THR A 182 11.27 4.22 2.88
CA THR A 182 10.77 3.35 3.96
C THR A 182 11.13 3.87 5.35
N ARG A 183 12.34 4.43 5.52
CA ARG A 183 12.73 5.08 6.77
C ARG A 183 11.83 6.27 7.09
N TRP A 184 11.52 7.09 6.11
CA TRP A 184 10.57 8.19 6.26
C TRP A 184 9.18 7.66 6.63
N MET A 185 8.58 6.80 5.81
CA MET A 185 7.19 6.35 6.03
C MET A 185 7.00 5.63 7.36
N SER A 186 8.04 4.94 7.85
CA SER A 186 8.00 4.18 9.11
C SER A 186 8.02 5.09 10.34
N GLY A 187 8.61 6.29 10.24
CA GLY A 187 8.92 7.11 11.41
C GLY A 187 9.65 6.32 12.49
N ALA A 188 9.08 6.28 13.70
CA ALA A 188 9.61 5.51 14.83
C ALA A 188 9.09 4.06 14.91
N ALA A 189 8.21 3.64 14.00
CA ALA A 189 7.67 2.29 13.98
C ALA A 189 8.77 1.24 13.74
N ARG A 190 8.58 0.04 14.32
CA ARG A 190 9.53 -1.06 14.13
C ARG A 190 9.56 -1.46 12.65
N ARG A 191 10.75 -1.55 12.07
CA ARG A 191 10.95 -2.09 10.71
C ARG A 191 11.38 -3.54 10.80
N ILE A 192 10.60 -4.44 10.20
CA ILE A 192 10.84 -5.89 10.20
C ILE A 192 11.05 -6.33 8.75
N ALA A 193 12.23 -6.87 8.48
CA ALA A 193 12.58 -7.34 7.15
C ALA A 193 12.14 -8.79 6.94
N TYR A 194 11.77 -9.12 5.71
CA TYR A 194 11.71 -10.51 5.25
C TYR A 194 12.53 -10.67 3.96
N HIS A 195 13.08 -11.87 3.75
CA HIS A 195 13.90 -12.20 2.58
C HIS A 195 13.12 -13.00 1.53
N ARG A 196 12.13 -13.79 1.96
CA ARG A 196 11.29 -14.62 1.08
C ARG A 196 9.82 -14.44 1.41
N GLN A 197 8.94 -14.60 0.42
CA GLN A 197 7.49 -14.44 0.58
C GLN A 197 6.92 -15.28 1.74
N ALA A 198 7.39 -16.52 1.92
CA ALA A 198 6.95 -17.39 3.00
C ALA A 198 7.26 -16.84 4.40
N GLU A 199 8.30 -16.02 4.55
CA GLU A 199 8.67 -15.44 5.83
C GLU A 199 7.68 -14.37 6.29
N MET A 200 6.88 -13.78 5.38
CA MET A 200 5.81 -12.85 5.75
C MET A 200 4.81 -13.49 6.73
N VAL A 201 4.52 -14.78 6.55
CA VAL A 201 3.63 -15.54 7.44
C VAL A 201 4.24 -15.62 8.83
N THR A 202 5.47 -16.11 8.93
CA THR A 202 6.13 -16.31 10.22
C THR A 202 6.39 -14.99 10.94
N THR A 203 6.85 -13.94 10.24
CA THR A 203 7.10 -12.63 10.85
C THR A 203 5.82 -11.97 11.35
N THR A 204 4.72 -12.10 10.60
CA THR A 204 3.42 -11.52 11.00
C THR A 204 2.84 -12.24 12.20
N VAL A 205 2.84 -13.57 12.18
CA VAL A 205 2.32 -14.39 13.30
C VAL A 205 3.13 -14.17 14.56
N GLN A 206 4.46 -14.20 14.47
CA GLN A 206 5.34 -13.95 15.60
C GLN A 206 5.08 -12.57 16.21
N ARG A 207 5.00 -11.53 15.37
CA ARG A 207 4.73 -10.16 15.80
C ARG A 207 3.44 -10.01 16.60
N VAL A 208 2.37 -10.68 16.15
CA VAL A 208 1.07 -10.65 16.83
C VAL A 208 1.12 -11.44 18.14
N ARG A 209 1.69 -12.66 18.13
CA ARG A 209 1.72 -13.52 19.32
C ARG A 209 2.63 -13.00 20.44
N GLU A 210 3.70 -12.30 20.10
CA GLU A 210 4.62 -11.69 21.07
C GLU A 210 4.15 -10.32 21.56
N ALA A 211 3.04 -9.80 21.04
CA ALA A 211 2.58 -8.46 21.39
C ALA A 211 2.01 -8.40 22.82
N ALA A 212 2.55 -7.48 23.63
CA ALA A 212 2.02 -7.21 24.97
C ALA A 212 0.67 -6.46 24.95
N GLY A 213 0.34 -5.78 23.85
CA GLY A 213 -0.85 -4.93 23.71
C GLY A 213 -1.38 -4.89 22.28
N PRO A 214 -2.37 -4.03 22.00
CA PRO A 214 -2.92 -3.85 20.64
C PRO A 214 -1.84 -3.40 19.64
N THR A 215 -1.88 -3.95 18.42
CA THR A 215 -0.88 -3.66 17.39
C THR A 215 -1.50 -3.15 16.10
N PHE A 216 -0.72 -2.36 15.36
CA PHE A 216 -0.93 -2.09 13.95
C PHE A 216 0.28 -2.57 13.15
N THR A 217 0.07 -3.37 12.11
CA THR A 217 1.13 -3.86 11.24
C THR A 217 0.81 -3.50 9.80
N TYR A 218 1.70 -2.77 9.14
CA TYR A 218 1.66 -2.57 7.70
C TYR A 218 2.58 -3.61 7.03
N LEU A 219 1.99 -4.57 6.31
CA LEU A 219 2.72 -5.60 5.56
C LEU A 219 2.69 -5.25 4.08
N TYR A 220 3.85 -5.06 3.46
CA TYR A 220 3.98 -4.84 2.02
C TYR A 220 4.62 -6.03 1.34
N THR A 221 4.08 -6.40 0.17
CA THR A 221 4.73 -7.31 -0.76
C THR A 221 4.72 -6.75 -2.18
N ALA A 222 5.86 -6.87 -2.87
CA ALA A 222 6.03 -6.46 -4.26
C ALA A 222 5.37 -7.42 -5.29
N MET A 223 4.66 -8.44 -4.80
CA MET A 223 3.95 -9.42 -5.63
C MET A 223 2.44 -9.12 -5.61
N PRO A 224 1.74 -9.35 -6.73
CA PRO A 224 2.24 -9.92 -7.99
C PRO A 224 2.96 -8.95 -8.94
N ASP A 225 3.00 -7.65 -8.65
CA ASP A 225 3.49 -6.60 -9.57
C ASP A 225 4.81 -6.91 -10.26
N THR A 226 5.84 -7.31 -9.51
CA THR A 226 7.18 -7.60 -10.06
C THR A 226 7.12 -8.68 -11.16
N VAL A 227 6.42 -9.79 -10.89
CA VAL A 227 6.30 -10.89 -11.86
C VAL A 227 5.39 -10.49 -13.01
N ALA A 228 4.34 -9.70 -12.75
CA ALA A 228 3.46 -9.20 -13.79
C ALA A 228 4.20 -8.24 -14.75
N HIS A 229 5.18 -7.46 -14.27
CA HIS A 229 6.02 -6.61 -15.11
C HIS A 229 6.95 -7.40 -16.03
N GLU A 230 7.50 -8.52 -15.55
CA GLU A 230 8.43 -9.35 -16.32
C GLU A 230 7.71 -10.29 -17.30
N ALA A 231 6.65 -10.95 -16.84
CA ALA A 231 5.98 -12.03 -17.57
C ALA A 231 4.58 -11.66 -18.10
N GLY A 232 4.03 -10.51 -17.70
CA GLY A 232 2.66 -10.11 -17.99
C GLY A 232 1.65 -10.64 -16.96
N ILE A 233 0.65 -9.82 -16.63
CA ILE A 233 -0.38 -10.12 -15.61
C ILE A 233 -1.25 -11.36 -15.93
N ASN A 234 -1.35 -11.73 -17.20
CA ASN A 234 -2.12 -12.90 -17.65
C ASN A 234 -1.27 -14.18 -17.77
N SER A 235 -0.01 -14.15 -17.35
CA SER A 235 0.90 -15.30 -17.47
C SER A 235 0.65 -16.35 -16.37
N ALA A 236 1.06 -17.59 -16.65
CA ALA A 236 1.05 -18.66 -15.65
C ALA A 236 1.93 -18.31 -14.43
N ALA A 237 3.03 -17.58 -14.64
CA ALA A 237 3.90 -17.10 -13.57
C ALA A 237 3.18 -16.11 -12.65
N ALA A 238 2.46 -15.13 -13.21
CA ALA A 238 1.66 -14.18 -12.44
C ALA A 238 0.55 -14.89 -11.65
N SER A 239 -0.17 -15.84 -12.27
CA SER A 239 -1.18 -16.65 -11.57
C SER A 239 -0.58 -17.43 -10.39
N ALA A 240 0.57 -18.10 -10.59
CA ALA A 240 1.21 -18.89 -9.55
C ALA A 240 1.65 -18.06 -8.33
N VAL A 241 2.11 -16.82 -8.53
CA VAL A 241 2.46 -15.94 -7.40
C VAL A 241 1.23 -15.39 -6.68
N ILE A 242 0.11 -15.20 -7.37
CA ILE A 242 -1.16 -14.83 -6.75
C ILE A 242 -1.70 -16.00 -5.92
N ASP A 243 -1.66 -17.24 -6.44
CA ASP A 243 -2.05 -18.44 -5.69
C ASP A 243 -1.18 -18.64 -4.43
N THR A 244 0.12 -18.36 -4.57
CA THR A 244 1.06 -18.40 -3.43
C THR A 244 0.71 -17.33 -2.39
N LEU A 245 0.39 -16.11 -2.82
CA LEU A 245 -0.04 -15.03 -1.92
C LEU A 245 -1.35 -15.39 -1.21
N ASP A 246 -2.33 -15.94 -1.91
CA ASP A 246 -3.60 -16.44 -1.35
C ASP A 246 -3.35 -17.44 -0.21
N THR A 247 -2.47 -18.41 -0.48
CA THR A 247 -2.08 -19.45 0.50
C THR A 247 -1.41 -18.85 1.73
N HIS A 248 -0.52 -17.86 1.55
CA HIS A 248 0.13 -17.18 2.68
C HIS A 248 -0.86 -16.38 3.53
N LEU A 249 -1.83 -15.70 2.93
CA LEU A 249 -2.85 -14.95 3.66
C LEU A 249 -3.78 -15.88 4.45
N GLU A 250 -4.19 -17.01 3.85
CA GLU A 250 -4.93 -18.05 4.57
C GLU A 250 -4.12 -18.62 5.74
N ALA A 251 -2.81 -18.84 5.55
CA ALA A 251 -1.95 -19.34 6.60
C ALA A 251 -1.81 -18.36 7.77
N ILE A 252 -1.77 -17.04 7.50
CA ILE A 252 -1.78 -16.01 8.56
C ILE A 252 -3.09 -16.06 9.34
N GLU A 253 -4.25 -16.09 8.66
CA GLU A 253 -5.56 -16.17 9.31
C GLU A 253 -5.63 -17.40 10.23
N ARG A 254 -5.35 -18.59 9.69
CA ARG A 254 -5.39 -19.86 10.43
C ARG A 254 -4.45 -19.87 11.63
N ALA A 255 -3.25 -19.33 11.46
CA ALA A 255 -2.26 -19.27 12.53
C ALA A 255 -2.58 -18.23 13.61
N LEU A 256 -3.66 -17.46 13.49
CA LEU A 256 -4.11 -16.47 14.46
C LEU A 256 -5.54 -16.70 14.96
N GLU A 257 -6.21 -17.79 14.58
CA GLU A 257 -7.60 -18.10 14.98
C GLU A 257 -7.78 -18.24 16.50
N ASP A 258 -6.75 -18.67 17.22
CA ASP A 258 -6.73 -18.85 18.67
C ASP A 258 -6.34 -17.57 19.45
N VAL A 259 -5.91 -16.52 18.74
CA VAL A 259 -5.49 -15.27 19.38
C VAL A 259 -6.74 -14.48 19.80
N SER A 260 -6.91 -14.31 21.12
CA SER A 260 -8.09 -13.67 21.69
C SER A 260 -8.22 -12.20 21.27
N GLY A 261 -9.40 -11.81 20.77
CA GLY A 261 -9.72 -10.45 20.35
C GLY A 261 -9.46 -10.15 18.87
N GLY A 262 -9.57 -11.17 18.01
CA GLY A 262 -9.61 -11.04 16.54
C GLY A 262 -10.84 -10.31 16.03
#